data_AF-A0A800BT04-F1
#
_entry.id   AF-A0A800BT04-F1
#
_cell.length_a   1.000
_cell.length_b   1.000
_cell.length_c   1.000
_cell.angle_alpha   90.00
_cell.angle_beta   90.00
_cell.angle_gamma   90.00
#
_symmetry.space_group_name_H-M   'P 1'
#
loop_
_entity.id
_entity.type
_entity.pdbx_description
1 polymer ?
#
loop_
_entity_poly.entity_id
_entity_poly.type
_entity_poly.pdbx_seq_one_letter_code
_entity_poly.pdbx_strand_id
1 'polypeptide(L)'
;MKIREIFQEPIDRPIEEVIKVDQVNEAVVYEELREYIPTAAIQRHFRDVLEAINASRSEPTEGIGVWVSGFFGSGKSSFAKVLGYILAQRTVMGQSASALFRSRLTDDRLKNLLDLVNRTMPFTVVMFDIATDRAVRTGRENVSEIMYRALLRTLGYAEDPDLAELEIALEGEGRLEEFKARFRELHGKEWDERKHLIAFALNEASAVMHDL
;
A
#
# COMPACT_ATOMS: atom_id res chain seq x y z
N MET A 1 35.48 27.14 -7.35
CA MET A 1 34.32 26.56 -6.67
C MET A 1 33.07 26.94 -7.45
N LYS A 2 32.40 25.97 -8.07
CA LYS A 2 31.10 26.19 -8.73
C LYS A 2 30.00 26.07 -7.67
N ILE A 3 28.94 26.87 -7.74
CA ILE A 3 27.82 26.83 -6.78
C ILE A 3 27.24 25.41 -6.63
N ARG A 4 27.18 24.65 -7.73
CA ARG A 4 26.75 23.24 -7.73
C ARG A 4 27.55 22.32 -6.81
N GLU A 5 28.80 22.66 -6.50
CA GLU A 5 29.71 21.87 -5.64
C GLU A 5 29.44 22.09 -4.14
N ILE A 6 28.53 23.01 -3.79
CA ILE A 6 28.11 23.27 -2.39
C ILE A 6 27.01 22.29 -1.95
N PHE A 7 26.20 21.80 -2.90
CA PHE A 7 25.04 20.97 -2.59
C PHE A 7 25.46 19.53 -2.29
N GLN A 8 24.78 18.91 -1.33
CA GLN A 8 25.00 17.51 -0.96
C GLN A 8 24.62 16.55 -2.10
N GLU A 9 23.58 16.90 -2.87
CA GLU A 9 23.06 16.08 -3.98
C GLU A 9 23.04 16.87 -5.29
N PRO A 10 23.05 16.21 -6.46
CA PRO A 10 22.97 16.88 -7.77
C PRO A 10 21.70 17.74 -7.91
N ILE A 11 21.85 18.99 -8.33
CA ILE A 11 20.73 19.96 -8.43
C ILE A 11 19.89 19.82 -9.71
N ASP A 12 20.36 19.06 -10.68
CA ASP A 12 19.77 18.81 -11.99
C ASP A 12 18.96 17.50 -12.04
N ARG A 13 18.85 16.80 -10.92
CA ARG A 13 18.05 15.57 -10.80
C ARG A 13 16.54 15.89 -10.88
N PRO A 14 15.72 14.98 -11.43
CA PRO A 14 14.27 15.12 -11.39
C PRO A 14 13.76 14.99 -9.95
N ILE A 15 12.85 15.88 -9.55
CA ILE A 15 12.16 15.84 -8.26
C ILE A 15 10.67 15.78 -8.54
N GLU A 16 9.99 14.77 -8.01
CA GLU A 16 8.54 14.68 -8.10
C GLU A 16 7.90 15.78 -7.26
N GLU A 17 7.09 16.62 -7.90
CA GLU A 17 6.40 17.72 -7.23
C GLU A 17 5.25 17.23 -6.33
N VAL A 18 4.66 16.08 -6.68
CA VAL A 18 3.47 15.53 -6.04
C VAL A 18 3.73 14.11 -5.56
N ILE A 19 3.55 13.89 -4.26
CA ILE A 19 3.61 12.56 -3.66
C ILE A 19 2.40 11.75 -4.09
N LYS A 20 2.65 10.65 -4.81
CA LYS A 20 1.67 9.63 -5.17
C LYS A 20 1.81 8.42 -4.26
N VAL A 21 0.75 8.02 -3.57
CA VAL A 21 0.77 6.89 -2.64
C VAL A 21 0.86 5.53 -3.36
N ASP A 22 0.39 5.48 -4.59
CA ASP A 22 0.36 4.34 -5.50
C ASP A 22 1.54 4.33 -6.50
N GLN A 23 2.63 5.05 -6.19
CA GLN A 23 3.81 5.11 -7.05
C GLN A 23 4.39 3.72 -7.34
N VAL A 24 4.40 3.32 -8.61
CA VAL A 24 4.93 2.04 -9.10
C VAL A 24 6.41 2.09 -9.45
N ASN A 25 6.96 3.29 -9.69
CA ASN A 25 8.38 3.44 -9.99
C ASN A 25 9.21 3.34 -8.70
N GLU A 26 9.84 2.19 -8.50
CA GLU A 26 10.66 1.89 -7.33
C GLU A 26 11.84 2.86 -7.15
N ALA A 27 12.45 3.34 -8.24
CA ALA A 27 13.56 4.29 -8.16
C ALA A 27 13.10 5.67 -7.63
N VAL A 28 11.88 6.09 -7.97
CA VAL A 28 11.29 7.32 -7.44
C VAL A 28 11.03 7.17 -5.94
N VAL A 29 10.43 6.04 -5.52
CA VAL A 29 10.18 5.77 -4.10
C VAL A 29 11.49 5.71 -3.31
N TYR A 30 12.53 5.11 -3.90
CA TYR A 30 13.86 5.05 -3.30
C TYR A 30 14.40 6.45 -3.01
N GLU A 31 14.37 7.33 -4.00
CA GLU A 31 14.82 8.72 -3.83
C GLU A 31 13.94 9.48 -2.82
N GLU A 32 12.61 9.31 -2.84
CA GLU A 32 11.73 9.92 -1.84
C GLU A 32 12.09 9.49 -0.40
N LEU A 33 12.33 8.20 -0.16
CA LEU A 33 12.73 7.68 1.15
C LEU A 33 14.15 8.14 1.53
N ARG A 34 15.06 8.15 0.57
CA ARG A 34 16.43 8.60 0.74
C ARG A 34 16.45 10.09 1.07
N GLU A 35 15.64 10.92 0.43
CA GLU A 35 15.65 12.38 0.63
C GLU A 35 14.71 12.84 1.75
N TYR A 36 13.96 11.93 2.38
CA TYR A 36 13.09 12.27 3.49
C TYR A 36 13.91 12.77 4.71
N ILE A 37 13.64 14.00 5.14
CA ILE A 37 14.29 14.63 6.30
C ILE A 37 13.30 14.64 7.48
N PRO A 38 13.35 13.64 8.38
CA PRO A 38 12.47 13.57 9.54
C PRO A 38 12.98 14.55 10.61
N THR A 39 12.45 15.77 10.62
CA THR A 39 12.71 16.74 11.68
C THR A 39 12.34 16.17 13.06
N ALA A 40 12.84 16.78 14.14
CA ALA A 40 12.52 16.34 15.50
C ALA A 40 11.00 16.28 15.76
N ALA A 41 10.20 17.18 15.16
CA ALA A 41 8.74 17.13 15.27
C ALA A 41 8.14 15.93 14.52
N ILE A 42 8.60 15.69 13.29
CA ILE A 42 8.16 14.54 12.49
C ILE A 42 8.51 13.22 13.18
N GLN A 43 9.72 13.09 13.74
CA GLN A 43 10.13 11.90 14.49
C GLN A 43 9.24 11.65 15.71
N ARG A 44 8.78 12.70 16.42
CA ARG A 44 7.77 12.55 17.48
C ARG A 44 6.45 12.01 16.95
N HIS A 45 5.95 12.51 15.83
CA HIS A 45 4.70 12.00 15.24
C HIS A 45 4.81 10.52 14.81
N PHE A 46 5.93 10.10 14.22
CA PHE A 46 6.17 8.68 13.93
C PHE A 46 6.20 7.85 15.21
N ARG A 47 6.85 8.35 16.27
CA ARG A 47 6.84 7.70 17.58
C ARG A 47 5.43 7.51 18.11
N ASP A 48 4.62 8.57 18.15
CA ASP A 48 3.27 8.53 18.72
C ASP A 48 2.43 7.43 18.06
N VAL A 49 2.51 7.34 16.72
CA VAL A 49 1.80 6.30 15.95
C VAL A 49 2.36 4.90 16.24
N LEU A 50 3.68 4.72 16.22
CA LEU A 50 4.29 3.41 16.46
C LEU A 50 4.13 2.93 17.91
N GLU A 51 4.07 3.84 18.89
CA GLU A 51 3.81 3.52 20.30
C GLU A 51 2.37 3.03 20.47
N ALA A 52 1.40 3.70 19.84
CA ALA A 52 0.00 3.25 19.82
C ALA A 52 -0.14 1.88 19.15
N ILE A 53 0.52 1.67 18.01
CA ILE A 53 0.55 0.38 17.33
C ILE A 53 1.13 -0.71 18.24
N ASN A 54 2.29 -0.48 18.87
CA ASN A 54 2.92 -1.47 19.72
C ASN A 54 2.09 -1.78 20.98
N ALA A 55 1.43 -0.77 21.57
CA ALA A 55 0.57 -0.96 22.74
C ALA A 55 -0.67 -1.84 22.44
N SER A 56 -1.21 -1.77 21.22
CA SER A 56 -2.38 -2.56 20.81
C SER A 56 -2.18 -4.08 20.87
N ARG A 57 -0.91 -4.53 20.98
CA ARG A 57 -0.57 -5.96 21.14
C ARG A 57 -1.01 -6.53 22.48
N SER A 58 -0.96 -5.73 23.55
CA SER A 58 -1.33 -6.15 24.90
C SER A 58 -2.69 -5.59 25.32
N GLU A 59 -3.05 -4.42 24.79
CA GLU A 59 -4.29 -3.72 25.11
C GLU A 59 -5.04 -3.41 23.82
N PRO A 60 -5.89 -4.33 23.32
CA PRO A 60 -6.72 -4.08 22.15
C PRO A 60 -7.55 -2.81 22.32
N THR A 61 -7.67 -2.02 21.25
CA THR A 61 -8.35 -0.72 21.27
C THR A 61 -9.28 -0.60 20.06
N GLU A 62 -10.43 0.04 20.27
CA GLU A 62 -11.34 0.45 19.18
C GLU A 62 -10.87 1.74 18.50
N GLY A 63 -9.94 2.48 19.12
CA GLY A 63 -9.34 3.70 18.60
C GLY A 63 -8.28 3.44 17.53
N ILE A 64 -8.71 2.99 16.35
CA ILE A 64 -7.80 2.57 15.26
C ILE A 64 -7.44 3.68 14.26
N GLY A 65 -8.12 4.84 14.32
CA GLY A 65 -7.97 5.91 13.33
C GLY A 65 -6.82 6.87 13.64
N VAL A 66 -5.99 7.17 12.63
CA VAL A 66 -4.95 8.22 12.69
C VAL A 66 -5.31 9.33 11.71
N TRP A 67 -5.43 10.56 12.20
CA TRP A 67 -5.72 11.74 11.37
C TRP A 67 -4.48 12.63 11.24
N VAL A 68 -3.92 12.71 10.02
CA VAL A 68 -2.75 13.54 9.72
C VAL A 68 -3.21 14.88 9.15
N SER A 69 -3.07 15.95 9.92
CA SER A 69 -3.51 17.31 9.54
C SER A 69 -2.35 18.31 9.43
N GLY A 70 -2.60 19.43 8.73
CA GLY A 70 -1.57 20.44 8.44
C GLY A 70 -1.81 21.20 7.13
N PHE A 71 -1.15 22.35 6.96
CA PHE A 71 -1.29 23.22 5.78
C PHE A 71 -0.79 22.58 4.47
N PHE A 72 -1.10 23.18 3.33
CA PHE A 72 -0.55 22.72 2.04
C PHE A 72 1.00 22.76 2.06
N GLY A 73 1.65 21.75 1.48
CA GLY A 73 3.12 21.64 1.49
C GLY A 73 3.76 21.17 2.82
N SER A 74 2.98 20.90 3.88
CA SER A 74 3.52 20.44 5.18
C SER A 74 4.00 18.97 5.21
N GLY A 75 3.89 18.23 4.11
CA GLY A 75 4.38 16.85 4.02
C GLY A 75 3.42 15.76 4.52
N LYS A 76 2.12 16.04 4.71
CA LYS A 76 1.12 15.06 5.19
C LYS A 76 1.10 13.75 4.39
N SER A 77 0.96 13.83 3.07
CA SER A 77 0.92 12.64 2.21
C SER A 77 2.26 11.90 2.20
N SER A 78 3.37 12.64 2.28
CA SER A 78 4.72 12.05 2.42
C SER A 78 4.84 11.29 3.74
N PHE A 79 4.37 11.85 4.86
CA PHE A 79 4.34 11.16 6.16
C PHE A 79 3.54 9.85 6.08
N ALA A 80 2.32 9.89 5.54
CA ALA A 80 1.48 8.71 5.41
C ALA A 80 2.09 7.64 4.50
N LYS A 81 2.69 8.06 3.36
CA LYS A 81 3.40 7.17 2.45
C LYS A 81 4.58 6.50 3.15
N VAL A 82 5.49 7.28 3.74
CA VAL A 82 6.64 6.75 4.48
C VAL A 82 6.20 5.78 5.58
N LEU A 83 5.19 6.15 6.38
CA LEU A 83 4.64 5.28 7.43
C LEU A 83 4.18 3.93 6.88
N GLY A 84 3.43 3.91 5.78
CA GLY A 84 2.99 2.66 5.20
C GLY A 84 4.14 1.84 4.60
N TYR A 85 5.15 2.47 4.00
CA TYR A 85 6.32 1.78 3.46
C TYR A 85 7.15 1.11 4.58
N ILE A 86 7.37 1.79 5.70
CA ILE A 86 8.13 1.24 6.84
C ILE A 86 7.34 0.20 7.63
N LEU A 87 6.01 0.29 7.70
CA LEU A 87 5.20 -0.73 8.37
C LEU A 87 5.16 -2.03 7.56
N ALA A 88 4.97 -1.92 6.25
CA ALA A 88 4.99 -3.07 5.33
C ALA A 88 6.39 -3.65 5.08
N GLN A 89 7.46 -2.98 5.56
CA GLN A 89 8.85 -3.37 5.32
C GLN A 89 9.15 -3.60 3.83
N ARG A 90 8.53 -2.80 2.94
CA ARG A 90 8.67 -2.98 1.50
C ARG A 90 10.13 -2.91 1.10
N THR A 91 10.55 -3.80 0.19
CA THR A 91 11.86 -3.69 -0.45
C THR A 91 11.76 -2.64 -1.54
N VAL A 92 12.72 -1.72 -1.56
CA VAL A 92 12.84 -0.61 -2.51
C VAL A 92 14.30 -0.54 -2.96
N MET A 93 14.54 -0.81 -4.24
CA MET A 93 15.86 -0.92 -4.87
C MET A 93 16.79 -1.88 -4.10
N GLY A 94 16.24 -3.01 -3.67
CA GLY A 94 16.97 -4.05 -2.92
C GLY A 94 17.24 -3.71 -1.43
N GLN A 95 16.71 -2.60 -0.92
CA GLN A 95 16.84 -2.22 0.50
C GLN A 95 15.47 -2.15 1.18
N SER A 96 15.40 -2.51 2.45
CA SER A 96 14.16 -2.33 3.22
C SER A 96 13.86 -0.84 3.42
N ALA A 97 12.64 -0.42 3.13
CA ALA A 97 12.17 0.95 3.38
C ALA A 97 12.36 1.37 4.85
N SER A 98 12.17 0.44 5.79
CA SER A 98 12.44 0.67 7.21
C SER A 98 13.91 0.95 7.47
N ALA A 99 14.83 0.22 6.83
CA ALA A 99 16.26 0.45 6.98
C ALA A 99 16.69 1.81 6.40
N LEU A 100 16.16 2.16 5.23
CA LEU A 100 16.37 3.48 4.60
C LEU A 100 15.91 4.59 5.53
N PHE A 101 14.67 4.53 6.02
CA PHE A 101 14.12 5.53 6.94
C PHE A 101 14.89 5.59 8.25
N ARG A 102 15.22 4.43 8.84
CA ARG A 102 15.99 4.32 10.10
C ARG A 102 17.34 5.02 10.01
N SER A 103 18.01 4.97 8.86
CA SER A 103 19.29 5.67 8.63
C SER A 103 19.17 7.20 8.71
N ARG A 104 17.96 7.73 8.49
CA ARG A 104 17.64 9.17 8.59
C ARG A 104 17.23 9.61 9.99
N LEU A 105 16.98 8.67 10.90
CA LEU A 105 16.57 8.98 12.26
C LEU A 105 17.76 9.37 13.13
N THR A 106 17.55 10.39 13.96
CA THR A 106 18.51 10.78 15.00
C THR A 106 18.06 10.30 16.38
N ASP A 107 16.79 9.95 16.53
CA ASP A 107 16.21 9.50 17.79
C ASP A 107 16.28 7.98 17.97
N ASP A 108 17.16 7.52 18.87
CA ASP A 108 17.39 6.10 19.11
C ASP A 108 16.18 5.37 19.71
N ARG A 109 15.33 6.06 20.49
CA ARG A 109 14.10 5.45 21.01
C ARG A 109 13.14 5.16 19.86
N LEU A 110 13.09 6.01 18.83
CA LEU A 110 12.25 5.76 17.65
C LEU A 110 12.82 4.62 16.81
N LYS A 111 14.15 4.57 16.60
CA LYS A 111 14.81 3.46 15.88
C LYS A 111 14.47 2.11 16.52
N ASN A 112 14.65 2.00 17.84
CA ASN A 112 14.40 0.75 18.57
C ASN A 112 12.92 0.35 18.52
N LEU A 113 12.01 1.32 18.58
CA LEU A 113 10.57 1.07 18.47
C LEU A 113 10.19 0.57 17.06
N LEU A 114 10.72 1.20 16.01
CA LEU A 114 10.51 0.75 14.64
C LEU A 114 11.00 -0.68 14.45
N ASP A 115 12.23 -0.98 14.90
CA ASP A 115 12.82 -2.32 14.85
C ASP A 115 11.95 -3.36 15.60
N LEU A 116 11.40 -2.98 16.76
CA LEU A 116 10.50 -3.82 17.54
C LEU A 116 9.18 -4.10 16.81
N VAL A 117 8.52 -3.06 16.30
CA VAL A 117 7.24 -3.17 15.58
C VAL A 117 7.42 -4.05 14.35
N ASN A 118 8.43 -3.78 13.52
CA ASN A 118 8.73 -4.57 12.32
C ASN A 118 9.03 -6.04 12.61
N ARG A 119 9.69 -6.36 13.73
CA ARG A 119 9.98 -7.76 14.11
C ARG A 119 8.78 -8.49 14.68
N THR A 120 7.85 -7.80 15.34
CA THR A 120 6.81 -8.44 16.15
C THR A 120 5.41 -8.36 15.56
N MET A 121 5.21 -7.53 14.54
CA MET A 121 3.90 -7.30 13.93
C MET A 121 4.03 -7.29 12.39
N PRO A 122 3.58 -8.35 11.70
CA PRO A 122 3.49 -8.33 10.24
C PRO A 122 2.31 -7.45 9.81
N PHE A 123 2.57 -6.43 9.00
CA PHE A 123 1.54 -5.55 8.43
C PHE A 123 1.35 -5.81 6.95
N THR A 124 0.11 -6.02 6.55
CA THR A 124 -0.33 -5.81 5.17
C THR A 124 -0.80 -4.37 5.04
N VAL A 125 -0.12 -3.56 4.22
CA VAL A 125 -0.45 -2.14 4.04
C VAL A 125 -1.13 -1.93 2.69
N VAL A 126 -2.38 -1.48 2.75
CA VAL A 126 -3.19 -1.05 1.61
C VAL A 126 -3.08 0.48 1.49
N MET A 127 -2.46 0.95 0.40
CA MET A 127 -2.38 2.38 0.07
C MET A 127 -3.35 2.68 -1.07
N PHE A 128 -4.15 3.74 -0.94
CA PHE A 128 -5.11 4.17 -1.97
C PHE A 128 -5.35 5.68 -1.88
N ASP A 129 -5.80 6.28 -2.97
CA ASP A 129 -6.13 7.71 -3.07
C ASP A 129 -7.58 7.87 -3.48
N ILE A 130 -8.40 8.46 -2.60
CA ILE A 130 -9.85 8.55 -2.80
C ILE A 130 -10.20 9.30 -4.10
N ALA A 131 -9.45 10.34 -4.48
CA ALA A 131 -9.78 11.12 -5.67
C ALA A 131 -9.46 10.33 -6.96
N THR A 132 -8.31 9.66 -6.96
CA THR A 132 -7.81 8.87 -8.09
C THR A 132 -8.62 7.59 -8.26
N ASP A 133 -8.83 6.83 -7.18
CA ASP A 133 -9.58 5.57 -7.21
C ASP A 133 -11.07 5.80 -7.56
N ARG A 134 -11.66 6.93 -7.14
CA ARG A 134 -13.06 7.27 -7.50
C ARG A 134 -13.23 7.61 -8.98
N ALA A 135 -12.20 8.18 -9.63
CA ALA A 135 -12.28 8.57 -11.04
C ALA A 135 -12.37 7.37 -12.00
N VAL A 136 -12.07 6.16 -11.52
CA VAL A 136 -12.09 4.92 -12.32
C VAL A 136 -13.52 4.47 -12.67
N ARG A 137 -14.56 4.92 -11.95
CA ARG A 137 -15.97 4.56 -12.23
C ARG A 137 -16.91 5.77 -12.23
N THR A 138 -17.96 5.69 -13.05
CA THR A 138 -18.93 6.78 -13.31
C THR A 138 -20.03 6.93 -12.23
N GLY A 139 -19.76 6.55 -10.98
CA GLY A 139 -20.76 6.49 -9.90
C GLY A 139 -20.45 7.34 -8.66
N ARG A 140 -21.46 7.57 -7.81
CA ARG A 140 -21.26 8.05 -6.43
C ARG A 140 -20.89 6.85 -5.55
N GLU A 141 -19.66 6.39 -5.66
CA GLU A 141 -19.12 5.37 -4.76
C GLU A 141 -18.91 5.93 -3.35
N ASN A 142 -19.19 5.11 -2.35
CA ASN A 142 -18.91 5.43 -0.94
C ASN A 142 -17.44 5.16 -0.64
N VAL A 143 -16.87 5.87 0.35
CA VAL A 143 -15.46 5.67 0.77
C VAL A 143 -15.19 4.23 1.19
N SER A 144 -16.17 3.57 1.83
CA SER A 144 -16.08 2.16 2.22
C SER A 144 -15.91 1.22 1.01
N GLU A 145 -16.55 1.52 -0.12
CA GLU A 145 -16.44 0.70 -1.34
C GLU A 145 -15.06 0.87 -1.98
N ILE A 146 -14.55 2.11 -2.02
CA ILE A 146 -13.19 2.42 -2.49
C ILE A 146 -12.16 1.67 -1.63
N MET A 147 -12.32 1.73 -0.30
CA MET A 147 -11.46 1.01 0.64
C MET A 147 -11.49 -0.50 0.43
N TYR A 148 -12.68 -1.08 0.31
CA TYR A 148 -12.86 -2.51 0.11
C TYR A 148 -12.21 -2.97 -1.20
N ARG A 149 -12.40 -2.23 -2.29
CA ARG A 149 -11.76 -2.50 -3.57
C ARG A 149 -10.24 -2.44 -3.49
N ALA A 150 -9.68 -1.42 -2.84
CA ALA A 150 -8.25 -1.31 -2.64
C ALA A 150 -7.68 -2.50 -1.85
N LEU A 151 -8.43 -2.99 -0.86
CA LEU A 151 -8.09 -4.20 -0.11
C LEU A 151 -8.11 -5.43 -1.03
N LEU A 152 -9.20 -5.66 -1.78
CA LEU A 152 -9.32 -6.79 -2.71
C LEU A 152 -8.18 -6.83 -3.72
N ARG A 153 -7.88 -5.69 -4.34
CA ARG A 153 -6.75 -5.52 -5.27
C ARG A 153 -5.41 -5.86 -4.61
N THR A 154 -5.19 -5.44 -3.37
CA THR A 154 -3.96 -5.73 -2.63
C THR A 154 -3.82 -7.21 -2.29
N LEU A 155 -4.93 -7.90 -2.05
CA LEU A 155 -4.97 -9.34 -1.79
C LEU A 155 -4.95 -10.18 -3.09
N GLY A 156 -5.03 -9.54 -4.26
CA GLY A 156 -5.00 -10.21 -5.55
C GLY A 156 -6.34 -10.77 -6.02
N TYR A 157 -7.46 -10.38 -5.39
CA TYR A 157 -8.80 -10.72 -5.85
C TYR A 157 -9.31 -9.75 -6.94
N ALA A 158 -10.43 -10.10 -7.56
CA ALA A 158 -11.20 -9.25 -8.43
C ALA A 158 -11.66 -8.00 -7.67
N GLU A 159 -11.70 -6.86 -8.36
CA GLU A 159 -12.16 -5.59 -7.78
C GLU A 159 -13.69 -5.45 -7.77
N ASP A 160 -14.37 -6.38 -8.45
CA ASP A 160 -15.82 -6.51 -8.43
C ASP A 160 -16.27 -7.38 -7.24
N PRO A 161 -17.18 -6.91 -6.37
CA PRO A 161 -17.56 -7.63 -5.16
C PRO A 161 -18.07 -9.05 -5.38
N ASP A 162 -18.89 -9.27 -6.41
CA ASP A 162 -19.49 -10.58 -6.67
C ASP A 162 -18.42 -11.60 -7.11
N LEU A 163 -17.50 -11.17 -7.96
CA LEU A 163 -16.37 -12.00 -8.39
C LEU A 163 -15.36 -12.23 -7.26
N ALA A 164 -15.14 -11.24 -6.40
CA ALA A 164 -14.27 -11.39 -5.24
C ALA A 164 -14.84 -12.39 -4.23
N GLU A 165 -16.15 -12.33 -3.96
CA GLU A 165 -16.82 -13.31 -3.10
C GLU A 165 -16.69 -14.73 -3.65
N LEU A 166 -16.82 -14.90 -4.99
CA LEU A 166 -16.57 -16.18 -5.64
C LEU A 166 -15.13 -16.66 -5.42
N GLU A 167 -14.12 -15.82 -5.65
CA GLU A 167 -12.72 -16.20 -5.45
C GLU A 167 -12.42 -16.54 -3.99
N ILE A 168 -12.92 -15.74 -3.04
CA ILE A 168 -12.76 -15.96 -1.59
C ILE A 168 -13.41 -17.27 -1.17
N ALA A 169 -14.62 -17.57 -1.65
CA ALA A 169 -15.30 -18.82 -1.35
C ALA A 169 -14.53 -20.03 -1.90
N LEU A 170 -14.11 -19.97 -3.17
CA LEU A 170 -13.33 -21.02 -3.81
C LEU A 170 -11.97 -21.23 -3.14
N GLU A 171 -11.30 -20.16 -2.71
CA GLU A 171 -10.05 -20.26 -1.96
C GLU A 171 -10.27 -20.91 -0.59
N GLY A 172 -11.32 -20.52 0.12
CA GLY A 172 -11.72 -21.13 1.39
C GLY A 172 -12.02 -22.63 1.27
N GLU A 173 -12.53 -23.07 0.12
CA GLU A 173 -12.75 -24.48 -0.23
C GLU A 173 -11.50 -25.19 -0.79
N GLY A 174 -10.40 -24.47 -1.06
CA GLY A 174 -9.19 -25.00 -1.70
C GLY A 174 -9.35 -25.33 -3.18
N ARG A 175 -10.37 -24.79 -3.85
CA ARG A 175 -10.76 -25.07 -5.24
C ARG A 175 -10.45 -23.94 -6.22
N LEU A 176 -9.88 -22.82 -5.75
CA LEU A 176 -9.59 -21.68 -6.61
C LEU A 176 -8.65 -22.04 -7.78
N GLU A 177 -7.60 -22.82 -7.54
CA GLU A 177 -6.68 -23.24 -8.60
C GLU A 177 -7.33 -24.21 -9.61
N GLU A 178 -8.24 -25.08 -9.13
CA GLU A 178 -9.05 -25.94 -10.00
C GLU A 178 -9.94 -25.08 -10.91
N PHE A 179 -10.62 -24.09 -10.33
CA PHE A 179 -11.43 -23.14 -11.09
C PHE A 179 -10.60 -22.39 -12.14
N LYS A 180 -9.42 -21.87 -11.78
CA LYS A 180 -8.53 -21.19 -12.74
C LYS A 180 -8.10 -22.11 -13.87
N ALA A 181 -7.79 -23.38 -13.57
CA ALA A 181 -7.43 -24.37 -14.59
C ALA A 181 -8.60 -24.66 -15.54
N ARG A 182 -9.80 -24.90 -15.02
CA ARG A 182 -11.02 -25.11 -15.83
C ARG A 182 -11.39 -23.89 -16.65
N PHE A 183 -11.23 -22.69 -16.08
CA PHE A 183 -11.44 -21.44 -16.80
C PHE A 183 -10.53 -21.35 -18.03
N ARG A 184 -9.25 -21.70 -17.87
CA ARG A 184 -8.29 -21.75 -18.97
C ARG A 184 -8.65 -22.80 -20.02
N GLU A 185 -9.11 -23.98 -19.61
CA GLU A 185 -9.55 -25.05 -20.52
C GLU A 185 -10.76 -24.65 -21.37
N LEU A 186 -11.77 -24.02 -20.75
CA LEU A 186 -13.02 -23.65 -21.41
C LEU A 186 -12.89 -22.39 -22.28
N HIS A 187 -12.16 -21.39 -21.82
CA HIS A 187 -12.12 -20.06 -22.47
C HIS A 187 -10.78 -19.73 -23.12
N GLY A 188 -9.73 -20.53 -22.90
CA GLY A 188 -8.39 -20.29 -23.45
C GLY A 188 -7.71 -19.03 -22.91
N LYS A 189 -8.11 -18.55 -21.73
CA LYS A 189 -7.64 -17.29 -21.12
C LYS A 189 -7.29 -17.50 -19.64
N GLU A 190 -6.41 -16.65 -19.13
CA GLU A 190 -6.11 -16.60 -17.70
C GLU A 190 -7.21 -15.88 -16.92
N TRP A 191 -7.69 -16.51 -15.84
CA TRP A 191 -8.69 -15.89 -14.97
C TRP A 191 -8.18 -14.56 -14.36
N ASP A 192 -6.92 -14.52 -13.94
CA ASP A 192 -6.34 -13.35 -13.29
C ASP A 192 -6.26 -12.12 -14.21
N GLU A 193 -6.17 -12.31 -15.53
CA GLU A 193 -6.30 -11.21 -16.49
C GLU A 193 -7.78 -10.88 -16.77
N ARG A 194 -8.61 -11.92 -16.81
CA ARG A 194 -9.99 -11.82 -17.27
C ARG A 194 -10.92 -11.20 -16.25
N LYS A 195 -10.67 -11.40 -14.95
CA LYS A 195 -11.50 -10.88 -13.85
C LYS A 195 -11.60 -9.36 -13.82
N HIS A 196 -10.68 -8.64 -14.46
CA HIS A 196 -10.74 -7.18 -14.62
C HIS A 196 -11.74 -6.72 -15.71
N LEU A 197 -12.25 -7.64 -16.54
CA LEU A 197 -13.20 -7.36 -17.63
C LEU A 197 -14.60 -7.85 -17.24
N ILE A 198 -15.18 -7.19 -16.24
CA ILE A 198 -16.39 -7.60 -15.50
C ILE A 198 -17.55 -8.05 -16.41
N ALA A 199 -17.82 -7.32 -17.50
CA ALA A 199 -18.90 -7.62 -18.44
C ALA A 199 -18.83 -9.04 -19.03
N PHE A 200 -17.62 -9.60 -19.13
CA PHE A 200 -17.42 -10.96 -19.60
C PHE A 200 -17.13 -11.95 -18.48
N ALA A 201 -16.37 -11.52 -17.47
CA ALA A 201 -15.89 -12.38 -16.39
C ALA A 201 -17.04 -13.06 -15.64
N LEU A 202 -18.15 -12.35 -15.36
CA LEU A 202 -19.31 -12.92 -14.66
C LEU A 202 -19.93 -14.10 -15.42
N ASN A 203 -20.17 -13.93 -16.72
CA ASN A 203 -20.78 -14.97 -17.56
C ASN A 203 -19.83 -16.15 -17.75
N GLU A 204 -18.55 -15.88 -18.00
CA GLU A 204 -17.53 -16.90 -18.21
C GLU A 204 -17.26 -17.71 -16.93
N ALA A 205 -17.22 -17.05 -15.77
CA ALA A 205 -17.06 -17.70 -14.47
C ALA A 205 -18.27 -18.58 -14.11
N SER A 206 -19.49 -18.11 -14.38
CA SER A 206 -20.71 -18.90 -14.16
C SER A 206 -20.71 -20.19 -14.96
N ALA A 207 -20.25 -20.16 -16.22
CA ALA A 207 -20.11 -21.36 -17.04
C ALA A 207 -19.10 -22.37 -16.46
N VAL A 208 -17.97 -21.88 -15.94
CA VAL A 208 -16.97 -22.75 -15.29
C VAL A 208 -17.52 -23.37 -14.01
N MET A 209 -18.24 -22.59 -13.19
CA MET A 209 -18.86 -23.08 -11.95
C MET A 209 -19.94 -24.14 -12.19
N HIS A 210 -20.56 -24.17 -13.36
CA HIS A 210 -21.52 -25.23 -13.70
C HIS A 210 -20.83 -26.57 -14.03
N ASP A 211 -19.58 -26.52 -14.50
CA ASP A 211 -18.79 -27.69 -14.92
C ASP A 211 -17.96 -28.30 -13.78
N LEU A 212 -17.82 -27.56 -12.67
CA LEU A 212 -17.12 -27.92 -11.42
C LEU A 212 -18.05 -28.57 -10.37
#